data_AF-A0A8W8HLD4-F1
#
_entry.id   AF-A0A8W8HLD4-F1
#
_cell.length_a   1.000
_cell.length_b   1.000
_cell.length_c   1.000
_cell.angle_alpha   90.00
_cell.angle_beta   90.00
_cell.angle_gamma   90.00
#
_symmetry.space_group_name_H-M   'P 1'
#
loop_
_entity.id
_entity.type
_entity.pdbx_description
1 polymer ?
#
loop_
_entity_poly.entity_id
_entity_poly.type
_entity_poly.pdbx_seq_one_letter_code
_entity_poly.pdbx_strand_id
1 'polypeptide(L)'
;MIYMKVLVVLFLSGAAIVIGLDPASFLEAHNTYRRNFRPRAANMKELKWSEELASKAQKWASKCLNEPDPVTSSPSFTCVGEHRYLGFGTPKASNAVSRWTSVTK
;
A
#
# COMPACT_ATOMS: atom_id res chain seq x y z
N MET A 1 8.57 -10.93 10.08
CA MET A 1 7.67 -10.96 8.91
C MET A 1 7.52 -9.53 8.43
N ILE A 2 7.46 -9.27 7.12
CA ILE A 2 7.27 -7.91 6.60
C ILE A 2 5.78 -7.78 6.24
N TYR A 3 5.12 -6.78 6.81
CA TYR A 3 3.70 -6.53 6.61
C TYR A 3 3.54 -5.26 5.78
N MET A 4 2.54 -5.25 4.91
CA MET A 4 2.40 -4.24 3.88
C MET A 4 1.31 -3.24 4.25
N LYS A 5 1.63 -1.94 4.11
CA LYS A 5 0.68 -0.81 4.21
C LYS A 5 0.40 -0.34 2.79
N VAL A 6 -0.86 -0.19 2.43
CA VAL A 6 -1.29 0.33 1.13
C VAL A 6 -2.23 1.49 1.36
N LEU A 7 -1.89 2.67 0.82
CA LEU A 7 -2.71 3.86 0.85
C LEU A 7 -3.12 4.23 -0.58
N VAL A 8 -4.43 4.24 -0.86
CA VAL A 8 -5.01 4.74 -2.11
C VAL A 8 -6.01 5.83 -1.77
N VAL A 9 -5.80 7.03 -2.32
CA VAL A 9 -6.73 8.17 -2.19
C VAL A 9 -7.18 8.56 -3.59
N LEU A 10 -8.50 8.66 -3.82
CA LEU A 10 -9.10 9.06 -5.10
C LEU A 10 -10.08 10.21 -4.89
N PHE A 11 -10.08 11.15 -5.84
CA PHE A 11 -11.11 12.17 -5.98
C PHE A 11 -11.95 11.86 -7.22
N LEU A 12 -13.22 11.54 -7.01
CA LEU A 12 -14.26 11.61 -8.04
C LEU A 12 -15.44 12.39 -7.45
N SER A 13 -15.81 13.49 -8.11
CA SER A 13 -17.07 14.22 -7.98
C SER A 13 -17.80 14.05 -6.63
N GLY A 14 -17.28 14.68 -5.58
CA GLY A 14 -18.05 14.95 -4.35
C GLY A 14 -18.35 13.75 -3.43
N ALA A 15 -17.86 12.53 -3.69
CA ALA A 15 -17.96 11.42 -2.75
C ALA A 15 -16.63 10.69 -2.61
N ALA A 16 -16.04 10.74 -1.41
CA ALA A 16 -14.93 9.89 -1.04
C ALA A 16 -15.43 8.44 -0.94
N ILE A 17 -15.43 7.71 -2.06
CA ILE A 17 -15.64 6.27 -2.03
C ILE A 17 -14.32 5.66 -1.56
N VAL A 18 -14.32 5.18 -0.32
CA VAL A 18 -13.38 4.17 0.15
C VAL A 18 -13.66 2.90 -0.65
N ILE A 19 -13.10 2.80 -1.86
CA ILE A 19 -13.19 1.57 -2.65
C ILE A 19 -12.25 0.59 -1.96
N GLY A 20 -12.82 -0.38 -1.25
CA GLY A 20 -12.09 -1.53 -0.72
C GLY A 20 -11.44 -2.27 -1.88
N LEU A 21 -10.20 -1.87 -2.20
CA LEU A 21 -9.38 -2.62 -3.11
C LEU A 21 -9.10 -3.98 -2.48
N ASP A 22 -9.27 -5.04 -3.25
CA ASP A 22 -9.10 -6.40 -2.78
C ASP A 22 -7.71 -6.60 -2.16
N PRO A 23 -7.61 -6.95 -0.86
CA PRO A 23 -6.35 -7.25 -0.18
C PRO A 23 -5.47 -8.24 -0.93
N ALA A 24 -6.08 -9.26 -1.56
CA ALA A 24 -5.34 -10.28 -2.28
C ALA A 24 -4.64 -9.70 -3.51
N SER A 25 -5.31 -8.83 -4.28
CA SER A 25 -4.71 -8.16 -5.44
C SER A 25 -3.46 -7.34 -5.10
N PHE A 26 -3.44 -6.68 -3.93
CA PHE A 26 -2.27 -5.95 -3.47
C PHE A 26 -1.15 -6.87 -3.05
N LEU A 27 -1.48 -7.92 -2.30
CA LEU A 27 -0.50 -8.89 -1.81
C LEU A 27 0.15 -9.64 -2.97
N GLU A 28 -0.65 -10.05 -3.95
CA GLU A 28 -0.20 -10.71 -5.17
C GLU A 28 0.74 -9.81 -5.97
N ALA A 29 0.33 -8.56 -6.25
CA ALA A 29 1.14 -7.63 -7.04
C ALA A 29 2.53 -7.40 -6.39
N HIS A 30 2.59 -7.21 -5.07
CA HIS A 30 3.87 -7.02 -4.40
C HIS A 30 4.71 -8.28 -4.34
N ASN A 31 4.12 -9.43 -3.99
CA ASN A 31 4.87 -10.68 -3.91
C ASN A 31 5.38 -11.12 -5.29
N THR A 32 4.63 -10.87 -6.36
CA THR A 32 5.07 -11.09 -7.74
C THR A 32 6.27 -10.22 -8.09
N TYR A 33 6.25 -8.93 -7.77
CA TYR A 33 7.43 -8.07 -7.96
C TYR A 33 8.63 -8.58 -7.15
N ARG A 34 8.45 -8.85 -5.84
CA ARG A 34 9.51 -9.31 -4.93
C ARG A 34 10.18 -10.61 -5.38
N ARG A 35 9.41 -11.56 -5.93
CA ARG A 35 9.92 -12.82 -6.50
C ARG A 35 10.75 -12.59 -7.78
N ASN A 36 10.34 -11.63 -8.59
CA ASN A 36 10.94 -11.36 -9.89
C ASN A 36 12.05 -10.30 -9.88
N PHE A 37 12.27 -9.62 -8.74
CA PHE A 37 13.32 -8.63 -8.58
C PHE A 37 14.71 -9.17 -8.98
N ARG A 38 15.50 -8.34 -9.67
CA ARG A 38 16.87 -8.68 -10.12
C ARG A 38 17.85 -7.57 -9.73
N PRO A 39 19.06 -7.92 -9.21
CA PRO A 39 19.53 -9.27 -8.92
C PRO A 39 18.70 -9.96 -7.82
N ARG A 40 18.67 -11.30 -7.82
CA ARG A 40 17.84 -12.06 -6.87
C ARG A 40 18.33 -11.78 -5.44
N ALA A 41 17.45 -11.26 -4.59
CA ALA A 41 17.78 -11.03 -3.20
C ALA A 41 17.88 -12.36 -2.42
N ALA A 42 18.91 -12.49 -1.58
CA ALA A 42 19.18 -13.70 -0.83
C ALA A 42 18.13 -14.03 0.25
N ASN A 43 17.39 -13.02 0.74
CA ASN A 43 16.44 -13.19 1.86
C ASN A 43 15.19 -12.30 1.73
N MET A 44 14.61 -12.25 0.53
CA MET A 44 13.38 -11.48 0.31
C MET A 44 12.17 -12.25 0.85
N LYS A 45 11.65 -11.83 2.01
CA LYS A 45 10.50 -12.50 2.65
C LYS A 45 9.21 -12.31 1.86
N GLU A 46 8.35 -13.31 1.85
CA GLU A 46 6.98 -13.15 1.36
C GLU A 46 6.19 -12.22 2.29
N LEU A 47 5.42 -11.31 1.70
CA LEU A 47 4.54 -10.43 2.44
C LEU A 47 3.27 -11.16 2.83
N LYS A 48 2.71 -10.77 3.97
CA LYS A 48 1.37 -11.17 4.43
C LYS A 48 0.54 -9.92 4.67
N TRP A 49 -0.77 -10.05 4.48
CA TRP A 49 -1.72 -9.00 4.81
C TRP A 49 -1.79 -8.78 6.33
N SER A 50 -2.05 -7.54 6.75
CA SER A 50 -2.29 -7.17 8.15
C SER A 50 -3.51 -6.28 8.22
N GLU A 51 -4.57 -6.77 8.86
CA GLU A 51 -5.80 -5.99 9.05
C GLU A 51 -5.58 -4.74 9.92
N GLU A 52 -4.64 -4.81 10.86
CA GLU A 52 -4.23 -3.67 11.69
C GLU A 52 -3.64 -2.54 10.82
N LEU A 53 -2.70 -2.87 9.93
CA LEU A 53 -2.08 -1.90 9.05
C LEU A 53 -3.07 -1.38 7.99
N ALA A 54 -3.95 -2.25 7.48
CA ALA A 54 -5.01 -1.87 6.56
C ALA A 54 -5.96 -0.86 7.20
N SER A 55 -6.43 -1.14 8.41
CA SER A 55 -7.31 -0.24 9.18
C SER A 55 -6.63 1.11 9.45
N LYS A 56 -5.35 1.09 9.83
CA LYS A 56 -4.56 2.32 10.02
C LYS A 56 -4.42 3.12 8.73
N ALA A 57 -4.09 2.46 7.62
CA ALA A 57 -3.97 3.11 6.31
C ALA A 57 -5.29 3.71 5.86
N GLN A 58 -6.40 2.98 6.03
CA GLN A 58 -7.74 3.45 5.70
C GLN A 58 -8.14 4.69 6.51
N LYS A 59 -7.89 4.67 7.83
CA LYS A 59 -8.17 5.81 8.71
C LYS A 59 -7.42 7.07 8.27
N TRP A 60 -6.18 6.92 7.80
CA TRP A 60 -5.41 8.03 7.26
C TRP A 60 -5.93 8.49 5.89
N ALA A 61 -6.19 7.55 4.98
CA ALA A 61 -6.73 7.81 3.63
C ALA A 61 -8.02 8.62 3.66
N SER A 62 -8.92 8.29 4.60
CA SER A 62 -10.23 8.95 4.74
C SER A 62 -10.13 10.43 5.08
N LYS A 63 -8.98 10.91 5.56
CA LYS A 63 -8.76 12.35 5.77
C LYS A 63 -8.58 13.12 4.45
N CYS A 64 -8.34 12.42 3.34
CA CYS A 64 -8.09 13.00 2.02
C CYS A 64 -6.92 14.01 2.00
N LEU A 65 -5.93 13.80 2.87
CA LEU A 65 -4.71 14.61 2.93
C LEU A 65 -3.60 13.93 2.14
N ASN A 66 -2.81 14.71 1.39
CA ASN A 66 -1.63 14.22 0.69
C ASN A 66 -0.35 14.39 1.52
N GLU A 67 -0.43 14.16 2.83
CA GLU A 67 0.71 14.26 3.75
C GLU A 67 0.92 12.92 4.47
N PRO A 68 2.16 12.57 4.89
CA PRO A 68 2.44 11.34 5.63
C PRO A 68 1.68 11.27 6.96
N ASP A 69 1.26 10.06 7.35
CA ASP A 69 0.74 9.83 8.70
C ASP A 69 1.83 10.16 9.73
N PRO A 70 1.63 11.16 10.61
CA PRO A 70 2.63 11.53 11.62
C PRO A 70 2.82 10.41 12.66
N VAL A 71 1.85 9.49 12.78
CA VAL A 71 1.95 8.32 13.67
C VAL A 71 2.52 7.16 12.87
N THR A 72 3.81 6.88 13.04
CA THR A 72 4.50 5.78 12.33
C THR A 72 4.48 4.46 13.09
N SER A 73 3.74 4.36 14.20
CA SER A 73 3.59 3.13 14.97
C SER A 73 2.18 2.55 14.87
N SER A 74 2.05 1.29 15.25
CA SER A 74 0.78 0.59 15.45
C SER A 74 0.92 -0.45 16.57
N PRO A 75 -0.17 -1.02 17.10
CA PRO A 75 -0.11 -1.97 18.21
C PRO A 75 0.94 -3.09 18.06
N SER A 76 1.06 -3.67 16.87
CA SER A 76 2.00 -4.76 16.60
C SER A 76 3.38 -4.32 16.09
N PHE A 77 3.55 -3.03 15.75
CA PHE A 77 4.75 -2.54 15.05
C PHE A 77 5.23 -1.19 15.60
N THR A 78 6.48 -1.17 16.07
CA THR A 78 7.12 0.05 16.58
C THR A 78 7.36 1.10 15.50
N CYS A 79 7.54 0.67 14.24
CA CYS A 79 7.69 1.55 13.08
C CYS A 79 7.09 0.88 11.83
N VAL A 80 6.29 1.63 11.08
CA VAL A 80 5.63 1.22 9.83
C VAL A 80 5.94 2.22 8.72
N GLY A 81 6.32 1.70 7.56
CA GLY A 81 6.48 2.50 6.34
C GLY A 81 5.13 2.82 5.69
N GLU A 82 5.13 3.76 4.75
CA GLU A 82 3.94 4.16 3.99
C GLU A 82 4.23 4.31 2.50
N HIS A 83 3.35 3.76 1.66
CA HIS A 83 3.29 4.04 0.23
C HIS A 83 1.92 4.60 -0.12
N ARG A 84 1.88 5.72 -0.87
CA ARG A 84 0.67 6.43 -1.27
C ARG A 84 0.49 6.47 -2.78
N TYR A 85 -0.73 6.25 -3.24
CA TYR A 85 -1.11 6.39 -4.63
C TYR A 85 -2.27 7.38 -4.77
N LEU A 86 -2.09 8.33 -5.69
CA LEU A 86 -3.09 9.30 -6.13
C LEU A 86 -3.26 9.12 -7.63
N GLY A 87 -4.51 9.06 -8.08
CA GLY A 87 -4.83 8.89 -9.49
C GLY A 87 -6.26 9.32 -9.80
N PHE A 88 -6.65 9.15 -11.06
CA PHE A 88 -8.02 9.38 -11.53
C PHE A 88 -8.62 8.06 -12.04
N GLY A 89 -9.94 7.92 -11.95
CA GLY A 89 -10.65 6.71 -12.39
C GLY A 89 -10.63 5.56 -11.37
N THR A 90 -10.93 4.34 -11.82
CA THR A 90 -10.99 3.15 -10.96
C THR A 90 -9.57 2.71 -10.57
N PRO A 91 -9.26 2.61 -9.26
CA PRO A 91 -7.92 2.23 -8.83
C PRO A 91 -7.68 0.74 -9.09
N LYS A 92 -6.45 0.39 -9.48
CA LYS A 92 -5.99 -1.00 -9.57
C LYS A 92 -4.75 -1.18 -8.72
N ALA A 93 -4.71 -2.25 -7.92
CA ALA A 93 -3.56 -2.55 -7.08
C ALA A 93 -2.27 -2.63 -7.90
N SER A 94 -2.28 -3.33 -9.03
CA SER A 94 -1.13 -3.46 -9.94
C SER A 94 -0.58 -2.11 -10.41
N ASN A 95 -1.43 -1.13 -10.71
CA ASN A 95 -1.00 0.21 -11.12
C ASN A 95 -0.27 0.93 -9.98
N ALA A 96 -0.79 0.86 -8.76
CA ALA A 96 -0.17 1.47 -7.59
C ALA A 96 1.19 0.81 -7.29
N VAL A 97 1.24 -0.52 -7.24
CA VAL A 97 2.48 -1.27 -6.97
C VAL A 97 3.52 -0.99 -8.05
N SER A 98 3.15 -1.05 -9.32
CA SER A 98 4.06 -0.78 -10.42
C SER A 98 4.65 0.63 -10.35
N ARG A 99 3.86 1.62 -9.90
CA ARG A 99 4.35 2.99 -9.74
C ARG A 99 5.39 3.08 -8.63
N TRP A 100 5.12 2.48 -7.47
CA TRP A 100 6.05 2.50 -6.33
C TRP A 100 7.35 1.73 -6.60
N THR A 101 7.28 0.64 -7.36
CA THR A 101 8.47 -0.15 -7.70
C THR A 101 9.26 0.42 -8.87
N SER A 102 8.65 1.23 -9.73
CA SER A 102 9.37 1.87 -10.85
C SER A 102 10.43 2.88 -10.42
N VAL A 103 10.31 3.43 -9.21
CA VAL A 103 11.26 4.43 -8.68
C VAL A 103 12.44 3.79 -7.92
N THR A 104 12.40 2.47 -7.68
CA THR A 104 13.55 1.74 -7.12
C THR A 104 14.47 1.33 -8.26
N LYS A 105 15.53 2.11 -8.49
CA LYS A 105 16.68 1.73 -9.32
C LYS A 105 17.73 1.01 -8.49
#